data_AF-A0A9D6DUB4-F1
#
_entry.id   AF-A0A9D6DUB4-F1
#
_cell.length_a   1.000
_cell.length_b   1.000
_cell.length_c   1.000
_cell.angle_alpha   90.00
_cell.angle_beta   90.00
_cell.angle_gamma   90.00
#
_symmetry.space_group_name_H-M   'P 1'
#
loop_
_entity.id
_entity.type
_entity.pdbx_description
1 polymer ?
#
loop_
_entity_poly.entity_id
_entity_poly.type
_entity_poly.pdbx_seq_one_letter_code
_entity_poly.pdbx_strand_id
1 'polypeptide(L)'
;MDLSGGQGGTAGRYSAGPEGFQRWPVRGWTAGGIIGLFMFLGYTLQTFGLLTTTPSKSAFITGLSVIMVPILGGLLSRRFPPGGIMWGTVLALGGTWLLYHPLDLNCRIGDFLTLLCAVAYAGQILAVERFAGKFPFQQLVLAQIGVPLILTVLFCAATAKVPMGIEGPRLPLTAPVAVALAVSGIGGTAAAFLIQNWAQQYASASHTAVIFAMEAVFAALCSYWLVGERLGPLGILGGGLIVLGTVVASITPAKPPETQGELGSGHSSDSAFASQECLSAPDVPERNSQG
;
A
#
# COMPACT_ATOMS: atom_id res chain seq x y z
N MET A 1 25.35 -33.68 -40.09
CA MET A 1 25.12 -34.30 -38.77
C MET A 1 24.16 -33.40 -38.03
N ASP A 2 22.91 -33.81 -38.06
CA ASP A 2 21.85 -33.38 -37.15
C ASP A 2 22.24 -33.77 -35.71
N LEU A 3 21.85 -32.98 -34.71
CA LEU A 3 21.34 -33.43 -33.41
C LEU A 3 20.78 -32.23 -32.62
N SER A 4 19.46 -32.13 -32.71
CA SER A 4 18.49 -31.53 -31.77
C SER A 4 18.78 -31.79 -30.27
N GLY A 5 18.35 -30.85 -29.41
CA GLY A 5 17.90 -31.16 -28.05
C GLY A 5 18.15 -30.10 -26.98
N GLY A 6 17.11 -29.38 -26.54
CA GLY A 6 17.16 -28.62 -25.28
C GLY A 6 16.17 -27.46 -25.13
N GLN A 7 14.85 -27.73 -25.18
CA GLN A 7 13.83 -26.82 -24.66
C GLN A 7 13.90 -26.73 -23.12
N GLY A 8 13.48 -25.58 -22.56
CA GLY A 8 12.81 -25.53 -21.26
C GLY A 8 13.35 -24.51 -20.27
N GLY A 9 12.68 -23.35 -20.13
CA GLY A 9 13.08 -22.35 -19.14
C GLY A 9 12.14 -21.13 -19.04
N THR A 10 10.85 -21.39 -18.81
CA THR A 10 9.90 -20.50 -18.12
C THR A 10 9.95 -18.99 -18.44
N ALA A 11 9.60 -18.62 -19.68
CA ALA A 11 9.10 -17.29 -19.98
C ALA A 11 7.60 -17.19 -19.64
N GLY A 12 7.25 -17.33 -18.36
CA GLY A 12 5.94 -16.98 -17.82
C GLY A 12 5.82 -15.47 -17.66
N ARG A 13 6.02 -14.72 -18.75
CA ARG A 13 5.75 -13.29 -18.78
C ARG A 13 4.24 -13.13 -18.72
N TYR A 14 3.76 -12.46 -17.67
CA TYR A 14 2.39 -11.99 -17.55
C TYR A 14 1.97 -11.30 -18.85
N SER A 15 1.23 -12.03 -19.69
CA SER A 15 0.47 -11.44 -20.77
C SER A 15 -0.52 -10.49 -20.12
N ALA A 16 -0.29 -9.19 -20.29
CA ALA A 16 -1.31 -8.18 -20.11
C ALA A 16 -2.35 -8.37 -21.23
N GLY A 17 -3.18 -9.39 -21.08
CA GLY A 17 -4.38 -9.59 -21.90
C GLY A 17 -5.45 -8.57 -21.49
N PRO A 18 -6.27 -8.07 -22.43
CA PRO A 18 -7.43 -7.25 -22.14
C PRO A 18 -8.56 -8.15 -21.61
N GLU A 19 -8.32 -8.84 -20.50
CA GLU A 19 -9.29 -9.74 -19.88
C GLU A 19 -10.06 -8.95 -18.82
N GLY A 20 -11.31 -8.65 -19.17
CA GLY A 20 -12.23 -7.81 -18.41
C GLY A 20 -12.46 -8.27 -16.98
N PHE A 21 -12.83 -7.29 -16.15
CA PHE A 21 -13.45 -7.39 -14.81
C PHE A 21 -13.67 -8.83 -14.29
N GLN A 22 -12.58 -9.54 -14.02
CA GLN A 22 -12.64 -10.97 -13.71
C GLN A 22 -13.23 -11.15 -12.33
N ARG A 23 -14.17 -12.10 -12.19
CA ARG A 23 -14.99 -12.30 -10.98
C ARG A 23 -14.09 -12.46 -9.75
N TRP A 24 -14.30 -11.62 -8.75
CA TRP A 24 -13.52 -11.62 -7.52
C TRP A 24 -13.75 -12.91 -6.74
N PRO A 25 -12.71 -13.64 -6.32
CA PRO A 25 -12.85 -14.50 -5.17
C PRO A 25 -13.15 -13.62 -3.94
N VAL A 26 -14.01 -14.09 -3.04
CA VAL A 26 -14.45 -13.37 -1.81
C VAL A 26 -13.26 -12.83 -0.98
N ARG A 27 -12.11 -13.52 -1.10
CA ARG A 27 -10.83 -13.16 -0.48
C ARG A 27 -10.20 -11.86 -1.01
N GLY A 28 -10.52 -11.42 -2.22
CA GLY A 28 -10.06 -10.14 -2.76
C GLY A 28 -10.75 -8.94 -2.10
N TRP A 29 -12.05 -9.08 -1.81
CA TRP A 29 -12.87 -8.05 -1.16
C TRP A 29 -12.42 -7.84 0.29
N THR A 30 -12.09 -8.91 0.99
CA THR A 30 -11.55 -8.81 2.34
C THR A 30 -10.15 -8.19 2.37
N ALA A 31 -9.30 -8.49 1.39
CA ALA A 31 -7.98 -7.89 1.26
C ALA A 31 -8.05 -6.37 1.03
N GLY A 32 -8.83 -5.93 0.03
CA GLY A 32 -9.07 -4.51 -0.23
C GLY A 32 -9.77 -3.80 0.93
N GLY A 33 -10.67 -4.51 1.63
CA GLY A 33 -11.32 -4.05 2.86
C GLY A 33 -10.33 -3.74 3.98
N ILE A 34 -9.36 -4.63 4.23
CA ILE A 34 -8.34 -4.42 5.27
C ILE A 34 -7.46 -3.21 4.92
N ILE A 35 -6.96 -3.13 3.68
CA ILE A 35 -6.13 -2.00 3.23
C ILE A 35 -6.92 -0.68 3.35
N GLY A 36 -8.16 -0.68 2.88
CA GLY A 36 -9.05 0.47 2.93
C GLY A 36 -9.41 0.88 4.36
N LEU A 37 -9.53 -0.06 5.30
CA LEU A 37 -9.75 0.25 6.71
C LEU A 37 -8.56 1.00 7.34
N PHE A 38 -7.33 0.54 7.08
CA PHE A 38 -6.13 1.25 7.53
C PHE A 38 -6.03 2.65 6.90
N MET A 39 -6.36 2.77 5.62
CA MET A 39 -6.37 4.04 4.90
C MET A 39 -7.43 5.00 5.46
N PHE A 40 -8.64 4.53 5.76
CA PHE A 40 -9.69 5.30 6.43
C PHE A 40 -9.24 5.80 7.80
N LEU A 41 -8.64 4.92 8.60
CA LEU A 41 -8.14 5.26 9.93
C LEU A 41 -7.03 6.32 9.83
N GLY A 42 -6.07 6.15 8.91
CA GLY A 42 -5.02 7.13 8.64
C GLY A 42 -5.57 8.50 8.27
N TYR A 43 -6.48 8.57 7.29
CA TYR A 43 -7.10 9.83 6.88
C TYR A 43 -7.90 10.50 7.98
N THR A 44 -8.70 9.74 8.71
CA THR A 44 -9.54 10.28 9.78
C THR A 44 -8.68 10.85 10.90
N LEU A 45 -7.70 10.08 11.37
CA LEU A 45 -6.76 10.50 12.42
C LEU A 45 -5.96 11.73 12.00
N GLN A 46 -5.48 11.78 10.75
CA GLN A 46 -4.72 12.94 10.26
C GLN A 46 -5.60 14.18 10.13
N THR A 47 -6.81 14.03 9.61
CA THR A 47 -7.77 15.14 9.46
C THR A 47 -8.08 15.77 10.82
N PHE A 48 -8.36 14.96 11.85
CA PHE A 48 -8.55 15.47 13.20
C PHE A 48 -7.26 15.98 13.85
N GLY A 49 -6.10 15.37 13.52
CA GLY A 49 -4.79 15.82 14.01
C GLY A 49 -4.48 17.25 13.57
N LEU A 50 -4.68 17.55 12.29
CA LEU A 50 -4.45 18.86 11.67
C LEU A 50 -5.30 19.99 12.26
N LEU A 51 -6.38 19.69 12.98
CA LEU A 51 -7.15 20.72 13.71
C LEU A 51 -6.38 21.33 14.88
N THR A 52 -5.34 20.63 15.40
CA THR A 52 -4.61 21.06 16.59
C THR A 52 -3.09 21.12 16.41
N THR A 53 -2.54 20.45 15.39
CA THR A 53 -1.11 20.53 15.01
C THR A 53 -0.90 21.35 13.73
N THR A 54 0.34 21.71 13.43
CA THR A 54 0.69 22.43 12.20
C THR A 54 0.91 21.45 11.03
N PRO A 55 0.67 21.86 9.77
CA PRO A 55 0.90 21.00 8.61
C PRO A 55 2.33 20.45 8.52
N SER A 56 3.34 21.29 8.78
CA SER A 56 4.76 20.87 8.73
C SER A 56 5.10 19.85 9.82
N LYS A 57 4.56 20.02 11.04
CA LYS A 57 4.75 19.06 12.13
C LYS A 57 4.00 17.76 11.85
N SER A 58 2.78 17.85 11.31
CA SER A 58 2.00 16.69 10.88
C SER A 58 2.74 15.89 9.81
N ALA A 59 3.25 16.54 8.77
CA ALA A 59 4.00 15.93 7.67
C ALA A 59 5.27 15.22 8.17
N PHE A 60 6.00 15.83 9.11
CA PHE A 60 7.14 15.19 9.76
C PHE A 60 6.72 13.92 10.53
N ILE A 61 5.67 14.01 11.35
CA ILE A 61 5.18 12.88 12.15
C ILE A 61 4.69 11.75 11.25
N THR A 62 3.97 12.04 10.16
CA THR A 62 3.59 11.02 9.18
C THR A 62 4.79 10.44 8.45
N GLY A 63 5.84 11.23 8.24
CA GLY A 63 7.13 10.77 7.72
C GLY A 63 7.81 9.71 8.60
N LEU A 64 7.47 9.61 9.89
CA LEU A 64 7.92 8.52 10.76
C LEU A 64 7.39 7.14 10.30
N SER A 65 6.35 7.10 9.46
CA SER A 65 5.90 5.85 8.83
C SER A 65 7.05 5.16 8.08
N VAL A 66 8.01 5.92 7.54
CA VAL A 66 9.19 5.42 6.82
C VAL A 66 10.04 4.48 7.68
N ILE A 67 10.19 4.78 8.98
CA ILE A 67 10.90 3.89 9.92
C ILE A 67 10.00 2.84 10.55
N MET A 68 8.71 3.14 10.70
CA MET A 68 7.75 2.18 11.23
C MET A 68 7.55 0.98 10.31
N VAL A 69 7.54 1.17 8.98
CA VAL A 69 7.34 0.08 8.01
C VAL A 69 8.39 -1.04 8.14
N PRO A 70 9.72 -0.79 8.09
CA PRO A 70 10.72 -1.84 8.24
C PRO A 70 10.72 -2.49 9.63
N ILE A 71 10.40 -1.73 10.69
CA ILE A 71 10.30 -2.26 12.06
C ILE A 71 9.09 -3.19 12.19
N LEU A 72 7.90 -2.73 11.80
CA LEU A 72 6.67 -3.50 11.87
C LEU A 72 6.70 -4.68 10.91
N GLY A 73 7.22 -4.51 9.70
CA GLY A 73 7.43 -5.58 8.73
C GLY A 73 8.41 -6.63 9.24
N GLY A 74 9.52 -6.21 9.87
CA GLY A 74 10.48 -7.10 10.50
C GLY A 74 9.90 -7.90 11.66
N LEU A 75 9.08 -7.24 12.49
CA LEU A 75 8.38 -7.88 13.62
C LEU A 75 7.33 -8.89 13.14
N LEU A 76 6.52 -8.52 12.13
CA LEU A 76 5.45 -9.36 11.60
C LEU A 76 5.99 -10.58 10.83
N SER A 77 7.05 -10.38 10.04
CA SER A 77 7.70 -11.44 9.25
C SER A 77 8.78 -12.21 10.02
N ARG A 78 9.07 -11.81 11.27
CA ARG A 78 10.18 -12.33 12.09
C ARG A 78 11.55 -12.32 11.39
N ARG A 79 11.72 -11.45 10.40
CA ARG A 79 12.94 -11.28 9.60
C ARG A 79 13.11 -9.81 9.30
N PHE A 80 14.10 -9.19 9.93
CA PHE A 80 14.39 -7.79 9.69
C PHE A 80 14.96 -7.57 8.28
N PRO A 81 14.67 -6.41 7.67
CA PRO A 81 15.22 -6.06 6.37
C PRO A 81 16.75 -5.92 6.45
N PRO A 82 17.47 -6.09 5.33
CA PRO A 82 18.92 -5.97 5.28
C PRO A 82 19.41 -4.60 5.79
N GLY A 83 20.60 -4.59 6.40
CA GLY A 83 21.15 -3.42 7.09
C GLY A 83 21.23 -2.15 6.25
N GLY A 84 21.42 -2.27 4.93
CA GLY A 84 21.44 -1.12 4.03
C GLY A 84 20.06 -0.43 3.91
N ILE A 85 18.95 -1.16 3.96
CA ILE A 85 17.61 -0.56 4.01
C ILE A 85 17.42 0.17 5.35
N MET A 86 17.82 -0.45 6.47
CA MET A 86 17.74 0.20 7.79
C MET A 86 18.57 1.49 7.86
N TRP A 87 19.77 1.49 7.29
CA TRP A 87 20.63 2.68 7.26
C TRP A 87 20.03 3.76 6.35
N GLY A 88 19.52 3.37 5.18
CA GLY A 88 18.79 4.26 4.28
C GLY A 88 17.56 4.90 4.94
N THR A 89 16.80 4.11 5.70
CA THR A 89 15.65 4.58 6.50
C THR A 89 16.06 5.62 7.54
N VAL A 90 17.14 5.38 8.30
CA VAL A 90 17.63 6.32 9.32
C VAL A 90 18.11 7.63 8.69
N LEU A 91 18.83 7.55 7.56
CA LEU A 91 19.26 8.72 6.80
C LEU A 91 18.06 9.51 6.29
N ALA A 92 17.09 8.85 5.67
CA ALA A 92 15.87 9.48 5.18
C ALA A 92 15.08 10.16 6.31
N LEU A 93 14.96 9.51 7.47
CA LEU A 93 14.29 10.07 8.63
C LEU A 93 15.00 11.33 9.16
N GLY A 94 16.33 11.28 9.29
CA GLY A 94 17.12 12.44 9.70
C GLY A 94 17.01 13.59 8.71
N GLY A 95 16.96 13.28 7.41
CA GLY A 95 16.78 14.26 6.35
C GLY A 95 15.42 14.95 6.41
N THR A 96 14.36 14.17 6.61
CA THR A 96 12.99 14.66 6.79
C THR A 96 12.85 15.54 8.04
N TRP A 97 13.52 15.17 9.15
CA TRP A 97 13.58 16.01 10.36
C TRP A 97 14.22 17.37 10.09
N LEU A 98 15.36 17.36 9.39
CA LEU A 98 16.09 18.58 9.07
C LEU A 98 15.34 19.46 8.07
N LEU A 99 14.62 18.85 7.12
CA LEU A 99 13.84 19.53 6.11
C LEU A 99 12.62 20.24 6.69
N TYR A 100 11.87 19.59 7.57
CA TYR A 100 10.67 20.19 8.19
C TYR A 100 10.97 21.07 9.39
N HIS A 101 12.11 20.84 10.06
CA HIS A 101 12.60 21.59 11.23
C HIS A 101 11.45 22.07 12.15
N PRO A 102 10.72 21.14 12.80
CA PRO A 102 9.54 21.50 13.57
C PRO A 102 9.92 22.46 14.71
N LEU A 103 9.57 23.75 14.57
CA LEU A 103 9.95 24.81 15.50
C LEU A 103 9.29 24.70 16.89
N ASP A 104 8.20 23.94 17.01
CA ASP A 104 7.42 23.76 18.24
C ASP A 104 7.43 22.30 18.69
N LEU A 105 8.19 22.00 19.75
CA LEU A 105 8.28 20.66 20.35
C LEU A 105 7.14 20.38 21.35
N ASN A 106 6.23 21.33 21.60
CA ASN A 106 5.11 21.09 22.51
C ASN A 106 4.22 19.96 21.97
N CYS A 107 4.06 18.90 22.75
CA CYS A 107 3.19 17.79 22.40
C CYS A 107 1.72 18.22 22.53
N ARG A 108 1.03 18.26 21.38
CA ARG A 108 -0.41 18.50 21.31
C ARG A 108 -1.14 17.18 21.09
N ILE A 109 -2.43 17.16 21.41
CA ILE A 109 -3.27 16.00 21.13
C ILE A 109 -3.22 15.60 19.64
N GLY A 110 -3.15 16.59 18.73
CA GLY A 110 -3.00 16.36 17.30
C GLY A 110 -1.71 15.66 16.91
N ASP A 111 -0.60 15.87 17.64
CA ASP A 111 0.66 15.17 17.37
C ASP A 111 0.52 13.67 17.66
N PHE A 112 -0.18 13.33 18.74
CA PHE A 112 -0.51 11.95 19.08
C PHE A 112 -1.44 11.31 18.03
N LEU A 113 -2.49 12.03 17.59
CA LEU A 113 -3.37 11.55 16.52
C LEU A 113 -2.60 11.33 15.21
N THR A 114 -1.68 12.24 14.88
CA THR A 114 -0.86 12.12 13.68
C THR A 114 0.13 10.97 13.79
N LEU A 115 0.64 10.68 14.98
CA LEU A 115 1.49 9.51 15.22
C LEU A 115 0.71 8.20 15.01
N LEU A 116 -0.53 8.13 15.51
CA LEU A 116 -1.40 6.98 15.25
C LEU A 116 -1.73 6.84 13.75
N CYS A 117 -1.88 7.95 13.05
CA CYS A 117 -2.01 7.98 11.60
C CYS A 117 -0.77 7.37 10.91
N ALA A 118 0.44 7.72 11.35
CA ALA A 118 1.68 7.15 10.81
C ALA A 118 1.73 5.62 10.96
N VAL A 119 1.26 5.08 12.10
CA VAL A 119 1.11 3.64 12.33
C VAL A 119 0.09 3.03 11.38
N ALA A 120 -1.06 3.69 11.19
CA ALA A 120 -2.10 3.22 10.27
C ALA A 120 -1.60 3.18 8.81
N TYR A 121 -0.87 4.20 8.35
CA TYR A 121 -0.25 4.19 7.03
C TYR A 121 0.85 3.13 6.89
N ALA A 122 1.69 2.93 7.91
CA ALA A 122 2.65 1.83 7.89
C ALA A 122 1.94 0.46 7.76
N GLY A 123 0.84 0.27 8.48
CA GLY A 123 -0.03 -0.90 8.35
C GLY A 123 -0.64 -1.04 6.95
N GLN A 124 -1.09 0.06 6.35
CA GLN A 124 -1.61 0.10 4.97
C GLN A 124 -0.54 -0.34 3.97
N ILE A 125 0.68 0.18 4.05
CA ILE A 125 1.79 -0.15 3.14
C ILE A 125 2.15 -1.64 3.26
N LEU A 126 2.23 -2.18 4.48
CA LEU A 126 2.49 -3.60 4.73
C LEU A 126 1.35 -4.50 4.25
N ALA A 127 0.10 -4.06 4.42
CA ALA A 127 -1.07 -4.78 3.91
C ALA A 127 -1.05 -4.83 2.38
N VAL A 128 -0.72 -3.72 1.69
CA VAL A 128 -0.55 -3.70 0.24
C VAL A 128 0.52 -4.70 -0.18
N GLU A 129 1.71 -4.70 0.43
CA GLU A 129 2.76 -5.68 0.09
C GLU A 129 2.28 -7.13 0.23
N ARG A 130 1.53 -7.44 1.29
CA ARG A 130 1.04 -8.81 1.55
C ARG A 130 0.05 -9.31 0.49
N PHE A 131 -0.69 -8.41 -0.14
CA PHE A 131 -1.71 -8.72 -1.15
C PHE A 131 -1.25 -8.38 -2.58
N ALA A 132 -0.16 -7.62 -2.72
CA ALA A 132 0.49 -7.34 -3.99
C ALA A 132 0.93 -8.65 -4.65
N GLY A 133 0.66 -8.78 -5.95
CA GLY A 133 0.96 -9.99 -6.73
C GLY A 133 -0.04 -11.14 -6.58
N LYS A 134 -0.95 -11.12 -5.59
CA LYS A 134 -2.02 -12.14 -5.44
C LYS A 134 -3.29 -11.81 -6.23
N PHE A 135 -3.51 -10.52 -6.48
CA PHE A 135 -4.67 -9.99 -7.19
C PHE A 135 -4.23 -8.91 -8.19
N PRO A 136 -5.03 -8.63 -9.24
CA PRO A 136 -4.77 -7.51 -10.14
C PRO A 136 -4.81 -6.18 -9.37
N PHE A 137 -3.78 -5.34 -9.52
CA PHE A 137 -3.61 -4.12 -8.73
C PHE A 137 -4.75 -3.11 -8.93
N GLN A 138 -5.33 -3.03 -10.13
CA GLN A 138 -6.42 -2.11 -10.45
C GLN A 138 -7.65 -2.37 -9.56
N GLN A 139 -7.95 -3.64 -9.32
CA GLN A 139 -9.07 -4.04 -8.47
C GLN A 139 -8.78 -3.76 -6.99
N LEU A 140 -7.54 -4.02 -6.56
CA LEU A 140 -7.10 -3.76 -5.19
C LEU A 140 -7.18 -2.27 -4.86
N VAL A 141 -6.73 -1.41 -5.78
CA VAL A 141 -6.80 0.06 -5.66
C VAL A 141 -8.26 0.53 -5.58
N LEU A 142 -9.15 -0.03 -6.40
CA LEU A 142 -10.57 0.34 -6.39
C LEU A 142 -11.21 0.05 -5.02
N ALA A 143 -10.97 -1.12 -4.43
CA ALA A 143 -11.47 -1.41 -3.08
C ALA A 143 -10.75 -0.58 -2.01
N GLN A 144 -9.43 -0.39 -2.14
CA GLN A 144 -8.65 0.43 -1.23
C GLN A 144 -9.16 1.87 -1.14
N ILE A 145 -9.61 2.47 -2.25
CA ILE A 145 -10.16 3.83 -2.28
C ILE A 145 -11.66 3.84 -1.96
N GLY A 146 -12.40 2.84 -2.43
CA GLY A 146 -13.85 2.73 -2.23
C GLY A 146 -14.25 2.48 -0.77
N VAL A 147 -13.46 1.71 -0.02
CA VAL A 147 -13.75 1.41 1.38
C VAL A 147 -13.66 2.66 2.27
N PRO A 148 -12.58 3.48 2.24
CA PRO A 148 -12.55 4.77 2.92
C PRO A 148 -13.70 5.68 2.53
N LEU A 149 -14.06 5.74 1.24
CA LEU A 149 -15.19 6.55 0.78
C LEU A 149 -16.49 6.15 1.50
N ILE A 150 -16.82 4.85 1.51
CA ILE A 150 -18.01 4.33 2.17
C ILE A 150 -17.95 4.58 3.69
N LEU A 151 -16.82 4.27 4.32
CA LEU A 151 -16.65 4.45 5.77
C LEU A 151 -16.73 5.92 6.19
N THR A 152 -16.17 6.84 5.41
CA THR A 152 -16.29 8.28 5.65
C THR A 152 -17.73 8.76 5.51
N VAL A 153 -18.46 8.31 4.48
CA VAL A 153 -19.89 8.64 4.34
C VAL A 153 -20.71 8.11 5.52
N LEU A 154 -20.48 6.87 5.95
CA LEU A 154 -21.16 6.28 7.11
C LEU A 154 -20.79 6.99 8.41
N PHE A 155 -19.51 7.33 8.61
CA PHE A 155 -19.03 8.07 9.77
C PHE A 155 -19.67 9.46 9.84
N CYS A 156 -19.73 10.18 8.72
CA CYS A 156 -20.44 11.46 8.64
C CYS A 156 -21.93 11.28 8.92
N ALA A 157 -22.61 10.29 8.33
CA ALA A 157 -24.03 10.03 8.58
C ALA A 157 -24.32 9.69 10.06
N ALA A 158 -23.40 9.00 10.74
CA ALA A 158 -23.55 8.60 12.14
C ALA A 158 -23.21 9.73 13.14
N THR A 159 -22.24 10.59 12.83
CA THR A 159 -21.76 11.65 13.73
C THR A 159 -22.44 12.99 13.50
N ALA A 160 -22.90 13.24 12.28
CA ALA A 160 -23.61 14.44 11.97
C ALA A 160 -25.07 14.30 12.42
N LYS A 161 -25.50 15.10 13.40
CA LYS A 161 -26.92 15.51 13.54
C LYS A 161 -27.35 16.42 12.36
N VAL A 162 -26.79 16.19 11.18
CA VAL A 162 -27.04 16.96 9.96
C VAL A 162 -28.09 16.17 9.19
N PRO A 163 -29.25 16.76 8.87
CA PRO A 163 -30.20 16.10 8.01
C PRO A 163 -29.46 15.73 6.73
N MET A 164 -29.63 14.52 6.23
CA MET A 164 -29.31 14.16 4.84
C MET A 164 -30.25 14.90 3.85
N GLY A 165 -30.64 16.12 4.19
CA GLY A 165 -31.24 17.11 3.33
C GLY A 165 -30.16 18.07 2.85
N ILE A 166 -30.49 18.82 1.81
CA ILE A 166 -29.64 19.70 1.00
C ILE A 166 -29.06 20.91 1.79
N GLU A 167 -29.10 20.87 3.13
CA GLU A 167 -28.67 21.91 4.07
C GLU A 167 -27.56 21.44 5.02
N GLY A 168 -26.63 20.62 4.54
CA GLY A 168 -25.31 20.52 5.17
C GLY A 168 -24.57 21.87 5.12
N PRO A 169 -23.48 22.07 5.90
CA PRO A 169 -22.66 23.27 5.79
C PRO A 169 -22.30 23.48 4.33
N ARG A 170 -22.84 24.55 3.73
CA ARG A 170 -22.70 24.81 2.30
C ARG A 170 -21.22 25.03 2.04
N LEU A 171 -20.55 24.03 1.49
CA LEU A 171 -19.21 24.22 0.96
C LEU A 171 -19.37 25.22 -0.19
N PRO A 172 -18.85 26.45 -0.10
CA PRO A 172 -18.85 27.31 -1.27
C PRO A 172 -17.94 26.60 -2.28
N LEU A 173 -18.53 26.01 -3.32
CA LEU A 173 -17.79 25.42 -4.45
C LEU A 173 -17.18 26.56 -5.28
N THR A 174 -16.28 27.32 -4.66
CA THR A 174 -15.47 28.31 -5.33
C THR A 174 -14.39 27.60 -6.13
N ALA A 175 -13.97 28.19 -7.25
CA ALA A 175 -12.93 27.61 -8.11
C ALA A 175 -11.66 27.13 -7.34
N PRO A 176 -11.13 27.84 -6.33
CA PRO A 176 -9.97 27.37 -5.56
C PRO A 176 -10.24 26.08 -4.77
N VAL A 177 -11.45 25.94 -4.19
CA VAL A 177 -11.83 24.74 -3.44
C VAL A 177 -11.97 23.55 -4.38
N ALA A 178 -12.61 23.74 -5.53
CA ALA A 178 -12.75 22.70 -6.54
C ALA A 178 -11.38 22.22 -7.06
N VAL A 179 -10.44 23.15 -7.30
CA VAL A 179 -9.07 22.81 -7.71
C VAL A 179 -8.34 22.06 -6.59
N ALA A 180 -8.43 22.50 -5.34
CA ALA A 180 -7.81 21.80 -4.21
C ALA A 180 -8.33 20.36 -4.07
N LEU A 181 -9.65 20.17 -4.21
CA LEU A 181 -10.28 18.84 -4.18
C LEU A 181 -9.83 17.97 -5.36
N ALA A 182 -9.78 18.52 -6.56
CA ALA A 182 -9.34 17.79 -7.75
C ALA A 182 -7.87 17.35 -7.65
N VAL A 183 -6.97 18.25 -7.23
CA VAL A 183 -5.55 17.95 -7.06
C VAL A 183 -5.34 16.89 -5.97
N SER A 184 -6.02 17.02 -4.84
CA SER A 184 -5.87 16.09 -3.71
C SER A 184 -6.51 14.72 -3.98
N GLY A 185 -7.67 14.70 -4.62
CA GLY A 185 -8.41 13.47 -4.92
C GLY A 185 -7.84 12.72 -6.13
N ILE A 186 -7.61 13.40 -7.25
CA ILE A 186 -7.11 12.75 -8.47
C ILE A 186 -5.60 12.52 -8.35
N GLY A 187 -4.84 13.55 -8.03
CA GLY A 187 -3.38 13.47 -7.93
C GLY A 187 -2.94 12.76 -6.65
N GLY A 188 -3.29 13.35 -5.50
CA GLY A 188 -2.83 12.88 -4.19
C GLY A 188 -3.39 11.54 -3.74
N THR A 189 -4.52 11.08 -4.31
CA THR A 189 -5.16 9.81 -3.93
C THR A 189 -5.19 8.83 -5.09
N ALA A 190 -6.00 9.07 -6.12
CA ALA A 190 -6.23 8.06 -7.17
C ALA A 190 -4.95 7.69 -7.92
N ALA A 191 -4.20 8.68 -8.43
CA ALA A 191 -2.96 8.45 -9.14
C ALA A 191 -1.86 7.91 -8.22
N ALA A 192 -1.68 8.50 -7.03
CA ALA A 192 -0.68 8.09 -6.07
C ALA A 192 -0.85 6.63 -5.64
N PHE A 193 -2.05 6.20 -5.23
CA PHE A 193 -2.29 4.83 -4.79
C PHE A 193 -2.28 3.82 -5.93
N LEU A 194 -2.65 4.23 -7.15
CA LEU A 194 -2.52 3.38 -8.33
C LEU A 194 -1.04 3.08 -8.61
N ILE A 195 -0.18 4.10 -8.62
CA ILE A 195 1.25 3.97 -8.82
C ILE A 195 1.88 3.18 -7.68
N GLN A 196 1.51 3.47 -6.43
CA GLN A 196 1.98 2.73 -5.25
C GLN A 196 1.66 1.24 -5.34
N ASN A 197 0.39 0.88 -5.59
CA ASN A 197 0.00 -0.54 -5.62
C ASN A 197 0.68 -1.28 -6.77
N TRP A 198 0.84 -0.63 -7.93
CA TRP A 198 1.59 -1.18 -9.05
C TRP A 198 3.07 -1.35 -8.71
N ALA A 199 3.72 -0.34 -8.12
CA ALA A 199 5.13 -0.40 -7.75
C ALA A 199 5.43 -1.43 -6.65
N GLN A 200 4.53 -1.59 -5.66
CA GLN A 200 4.67 -2.59 -4.60
C GLN A 200 4.50 -4.04 -5.08
N GLN A 201 4.10 -4.29 -6.34
CA GLN A 201 4.21 -5.62 -6.94
C GLN A 201 5.67 -6.02 -7.19
N TYR A 202 6.57 -5.04 -7.30
CA TYR A 202 7.97 -5.24 -7.64
C TYR A 202 8.93 -4.82 -6.52
N ALA A 203 8.44 -4.07 -5.53
CA ALA A 203 9.23 -3.56 -4.41
C ALA A 203 8.65 -3.99 -3.06
N SER A 204 9.53 -4.34 -2.11
CA SER A 204 9.12 -4.61 -0.73
C SER A 204 8.55 -3.35 -0.06
N ALA A 205 7.75 -3.52 0.99
CA ALA A 205 7.20 -2.38 1.74
C ALA A 205 8.31 -1.53 2.35
N SER A 206 9.35 -2.16 2.88
CA SER A 206 10.48 -1.44 3.48
C SER A 206 11.21 -0.58 2.46
N HIS A 207 11.44 -1.11 1.26
CA HIS A 207 12.06 -0.35 0.17
C HIS A 207 11.14 0.78 -0.33
N THR A 208 9.85 0.49 -0.48
CA THR A 208 8.84 1.47 -0.90
C THR A 208 8.71 2.62 0.09
N ALA A 209 8.75 2.35 1.39
CA ALA A 209 8.69 3.37 2.43
C ALA A 209 9.87 4.36 2.35
N VAL A 210 11.09 3.88 2.08
CA VAL A 210 12.25 4.79 1.90
C VAL A 210 12.12 5.62 0.62
N ILE A 211 11.51 5.07 -0.44
CA ILE A 211 11.19 5.84 -1.65
C ILE A 211 10.14 6.92 -1.34
N PHE A 212 9.12 6.64 -0.52
CA PHE A 212 8.11 7.63 -0.14
C PHE A 212 8.68 8.81 0.63
N ALA A 213 9.80 8.65 1.34
CA ALA A 213 10.48 9.79 1.96
C ALA A 213 10.88 10.88 0.94
N MET A 214 11.09 10.51 -0.33
CA MET A 214 11.37 11.47 -1.42
C MET A 214 10.21 12.44 -1.68
N GLU A 215 8.99 12.13 -1.25
CA GLU A 215 7.85 13.06 -1.32
C GLU A 215 8.20 14.40 -0.70
N ALA A 216 8.90 14.41 0.44
CA ALA A 216 9.29 15.65 1.11
C ALA A 216 10.25 16.49 0.26
N VAL A 217 11.15 15.84 -0.49
CA VAL A 217 12.06 16.52 -1.44
C VAL A 217 11.27 17.15 -2.58
N PHE A 218 10.32 16.42 -3.17
CA PHE A 218 9.46 16.94 -4.23
C PHE A 218 8.55 18.06 -3.73
N ALA A 219 7.98 17.93 -2.52
CA ALA A 219 7.18 18.98 -1.89
C ALA A 219 7.99 20.25 -1.71
N ALA A 220 9.24 20.15 -1.26
CA ALA A 220 10.11 21.30 -1.11
C ALA A 220 10.51 21.94 -2.44
N LEU A 221 10.77 21.14 -3.49
CA LEU A 221 11.01 21.62 -4.84
C LEU A 221 9.77 22.35 -5.41
N CYS A 222 8.58 21.79 -5.21
CA CYS A 222 7.32 22.42 -5.59
C CYS A 222 7.09 23.72 -4.82
N SER A 223 7.38 23.79 -3.53
CA SER A 223 7.28 25.05 -2.76
C SER A 223 8.22 26.12 -3.31
N TYR A 224 9.46 25.75 -3.63
CA TYR A 224 10.41 26.67 -4.26
C TYR A 224 9.93 27.20 -5.61
N TRP A 225 9.38 26.34 -6.48
CA TRP A 225 8.95 26.73 -7.82
C TRP A 225 7.60 27.45 -7.86
N LEU A 226 6.61 27.00 -7.09
CA LEU A 226 5.24 27.50 -7.15
C LEU A 226 4.99 28.65 -6.18
N VAL A 227 5.60 28.60 -4.98
CA VAL A 227 5.39 29.59 -3.92
C VAL A 227 6.56 30.57 -3.83
N GLY A 228 7.73 30.20 -4.35
CA GLY A 228 8.95 31.04 -4.27
C GLY A 228 9.66 30.96 -2.93
N GLU A 229 9.30 30.00 -2.07
CA GLU A 229 9.94 29.82 -0.77
C GLU A 229 11.37 29.28 -0.94
N ARG A 230 12.35 30.00 -0.39
CA ARG A 230 13.74 29.56 -0.42
C ARG A 230 14.01 28.57 0.71
N LEU A 231 14.52 27.39 0.36
CA LEU A 231 15.06 26.48 1.36
C LEU A 231 16.30 27.09 2.01
N GLY A 232 16.32 27.10 3.34
CA GLY A 232 17.53 27.40 4.09
C GLY A 232 18.60 26.32 3.91
N PRO A 233 19.85 26.56 4.36
CA PRO A 233 20.95 25.59 4.24
C PRO A 233 20.64 24.23 4.87
N LEU A 234 19.91 24.24 5.99
CA LEU A 234 19.44 23.02 6.68
C LEU A 234 18.46 22.24 5.80
N GLY A 235 17.54 22.91 5.11
CA GLY A 235 16.60 22.27 4.20
C GLY A 235 17.28 21.60 3.01
N ILE A 236 18.33 22.23 2.46
CA ILE A 236 19.14 21.64 1.37
C ILE A 236 19.87 20.39 1.88
N LEU A 237 20.51 20.46 3.05
CA LEU A 237 21.16 19.32 3.68
C LEU A 237 20.17 18.19 3.96
N GLY A 238 18.96 18.54 4.43
CA GLY A 238 17.88 17.59 4.71
C GLY A 238 17.44 16.86 3.44
N GLY A 239 17.17 17.60 2.37
CA GLY A 239 16.84 17.02 1.07
C GLY A 239 17.95 16.11 0.52
N GLY A 240 19.21 16.52 0.65
CA GLY A 240 20.35 15.69 0.26
C GLY A 240 20.45 14.38 1.05
N LEU A 241 20.16 14.42 2.35
CA LEU A 241 20.19 13.24 3.21
C LEU A 241 19.06 12.26 2.90
N ILE A 242 17.87 12.77 2.52
CA ILE A 242 16.76 11.93 2.02
C ILE A 242 17.19 11.20 0.75
N VAL A 243 17.71 11.93 -0.24
CA VAL A 243 18.17 11.35 -1.51
C VAL A 243 19.25 10.29 -1.27
N LEU A 244 20.23 10.59 -0.40
CA LEU A 244 21.28 9.65 -0.05
C LEU A 244 20.69 8.39 0.61
N GLY A 245 19.74 8.54 1.53
CA GLY A 245 19.06 7.42 2.19
C GLY A 245 18.33 6.52 1.19
N THR A 246 17.61 7.12 0.23
CA THR A 246 16.93 6.38 -0.84
C THR A 246 17.91 5.66 -1.75
N VAL A 247 19.03 6.29 -2.13
CA VAL A 247 20.08 5.64 -2.93
C VAL A 247 20.67 4.44 -2.19
N VAL A 248 21.03 4.60 -0.91
CA VAL A 248 21.58 3.51 -0.06
C VAL A 248 20.58 2.34 0.06
N ALA A 249 19.30 2.64 0.25
CA ALA A 249 18.27 1.60 0.30
C ALA A 249 18.12 0.88 -1.06
N SER A 250 18.25 1.61 -2.18
CA SER A 250 18.06 1.05 -3.52
C SER A 250 19.19 0.16 -4.04
N ILE A 251 20.43 0.43 -3.63
CA ILE A 251 21.59 -0.42 -3.96
C ILE A 251 21.63 -1.70 -3.13
N THR A 252 20.84 -1.76 -2.04
CA THR A 252 20.76 -2.93 -1.19
C THR A 252 19.78 -3.93 -1.81
N PRO A 253 20.19 -5.18 -2.12
CA PRO A 253 19.29 -6.15 -2.73
C PRO A 253 18.09 -6.42 -1.81
N ALA A 254 16.91 -5.94 -2.20
CA ALA A 254 15.68 -6.30 -1.54
C ALA A 254 15.29 -7.71 -2.00
N LYS A 255 15.10 -8.65 -1.07
CA LYS A 255 14.46 -9.93 -1.40
C LYS A 255 13.07 -9.59 -1.95
N PRO A 256 12.66 -10.09 -3.13
CA PRO A 256 11.31 -9.90 -3.63
C PRO A 256 10.31 -10.34 -2.54
N PRO A 257 9.12 -9.71 -2.46
CA PRO A 257 8.08 -10.19 -1.57
C PRO A 257 7.94 -11.70 -1.76
N GLU A 258 8.08 -12.48 -0.69
CA GLU A 258 7.87 -13.92 -0.76
C GLU A 258 6.42 -14.09 -1.24
N THR A 259 6.27 -14.39 -2.53
CA THR A 259 5.04 -14.96 -3.06
C THR A 259 4.86 -16.24 -2.27
N GLN A 260 4.09 -16.14 -1.18
CA GLN A 260 3.50 -17.29 -0.50
C GLN A 260 2.48 -17.86 -1.49
N GLY A 261 3.00 -18.50 -2.54
CA GLY A 261 2.32 -19.61 -3.19
C GLY A 261 2.07 -20.66 -2.10
N GLU A 262 0.89 -21.26 -2.18
CA GLU A 262 0.36 -22.26 -1.24
C GLU A 262 -0.32 -21.70 0.01
N LEU A 263 -1.36 -20.88 -0.20
CA LEU A 263 -2.55 -21.00 0.64
C LEU A 263 -3.23 -22.35 0.34
N GLY A 264 -2.75 -23.42 0.99
CA GLY A 264 -3.52 -24.62 1.26
C GLY A 264 -3.59 -25.69 0.17
N SER A 265 -2.49 -26.42 -0.06
CA SER A 265 -2.54 -27.86 -0.39
C SER A 265 -2.81 -28.67 0.90
N GLY A 266 -3.90 -28.31 1.58
CA GLY A 266 -4.27 -28.81 2.91
C GLY A 266 -5.78 -28.96 3.04
N HIS A 267 -6.41 -29.61 2.06
CA HIS A 267 -7.67 -30.33 2.26
C HIS A 267 -7.60 -31.66 1.53
N SER A 268 -6.76 -32.56 2.04
CA SER A 268 -6.95 -34.00 1.88
C SER A 268 -8.16 -34.40 2.72
N SER A 269 -9.37 -34.10 2.25
CA SER A 269 -10.63 -34.62 2.81
C SER A 269 -11.68 -34.96 1.76
N ASP A 270 -11.47 -34.64 0.47
CA ASP A 270 -12.47 -34.91 -0.59
C ASP A 270 -12.11 -36.12 -1.48
N SER A 271 -10.99 -36.82 -1.22
CA SER A 271 -10.66 -38.08 -1.91
C SER A 271 -11.25 -39.33 -1.24
N ALA A 272 -11.99 -39.18 -0.14
CA ALA A 272 -12.69 -40.30 0.51
C ALA A 272 -14.10 -40.57 -0.07
N PHE A 273 -14.68 -39.62 -0.81
CA PHE A 273 -16.03 -39.76 -1.38
C PHE A 273 -16.02 -40.24 -2.84
N ALA A 274 -14.93 -40.01 -3.58
CA ALA A 274 -14.84 -40.39 -5.00
C ALA A 274 -14.33 -41.83 -5.26
N SER A 275 -13.92 -42.57 -4.22
CA SER A 275 -13.40 -43.95 -4.35
C SER A 275 -14.41 -45.05 -3.99
N GLN A 276 -15.61 -44.70 -3.54
CA GLN A 276 -16.66 -45.69 -3.21
C GLN A 276 -17.69 -45.91 -4.33
N GLU A 277 -17.80 -45.03 -5.33
CA GLU A 277 -18.77 -45.19 -6.44
C GLU A 277 -18.21 -45.92 -7.68
N CYS A 278 -16.91 -46.24 -7.74
CA CYS A 278 -16.31 -46.96 -8.88
C CYS A 278 -16.19 -48.49 -8.70
N LEU A 279 -16.78 -49.07 -7.64
CA LEU A 279 -16.65 -50.50 -7.29
C LEU A 279 -17.96 -51.30 -7.44
N SER A 280 -18.86 -50.87 -8.33
CA SER A 280 -20.03 -51.69 -8.71
C SER A 280 -20.33 -51.54 -10.19
N ALA A 281 -19.55 -52.23 -11.01
CA ALA A 281 -19.98 -52.67 -12.34
C ALA A 281 -19.99 -54.21 -12.34
N PRO A 282 -21.09 -54.87 -12.74
CA PRO A 282 -21.19 -56.33 -12.72
C PRO A 282 -20.40 -56.99 -13.85
N ASP A 283 -19.79 -58.13 -13.52
CA ASP A 283 -19.06 -59.04 -14.40
C ASP A 283 -19.84 -59.43 -15.66
N VAL A 284 -19.22 -59.24 -16.83
CA VAL A 284 -19.65 -59.85 -18.10
C VAL A 284 -18.83 -61.14 -18.29
N PRO A 285 -19.45 -62.33 -18.41
CA PRO A 285 -18.70 -63.57 -18.54
C PRO A 285 -18.10 -63.74 -19.95
N GLU A 286 -16.82 -64.07 -20.01
CA GLU A 286 -16.11 -64.51 -21.21
C GLU A 286 -16.81 -65.72 -21.85
N ARG A 287 -17.18 -65.60 -23.13
CA ARG A 287 -17.62 -66.73 -23.94
C ARG A 287 -16.41 -67.32 -24.67
N ASN A 288 -16.09 -68.52 -24.24
CA ASN A 288 -15.06 -69.45 -24.71
C ASN A 288 -15.10 -69.71 -26.23
N SER A 289 -13.92 -69.83 -26.84
CA SER A 289 -13.71 -70.32 -28.20
C SER A 289 -13.86 -71.85 -28.27
N GLN A 290 -14.69 -72.38 -29.18
CA GLN A 290 -14.53 -73.68 -29.86
C GLN A 290 -15.68 -73.92 -30.84
N GLY A 291 -15.35 -74.28 -32.09
CA GLY A 291 -16.29 -74.77 -33.12
C GLY A 291 -16.22 -73.99 -34.42
#